data_AF-A0A3N5IGI1-F1
#
_entry.id   AF-A0A3N5IGI1-F1
#
_cell.length_a   1.000
_cell.length_b   1.000
_cell.length_c   1.000
_cell.angle_alpha   90.00
_cell.angle_beta   90.00
_cell.angle_gamma   90.00
#
_symmetry.space_group_name_H-M   'P 1'
#
loop_
_entity.id
_entity.type
_entity.pdbx_description
1 polymer ?
#
loop_
_entity_poly.entity_id
_entity_poly.type
_entity_poly.pdbx_seq_one_letter_code
_entity_poly.pdbx_strand_id
1 'polypeptide(L)'
;MFVDEVRIHIKAGRGGDGACSFRREKFVPRGGPDGGDGGHGGNVVFEASPRMTTLLDLRYQKHYEAEAGRQGGAANCSGRTGADVVVALPVGTV
;
A
#
# COMPACT_ATOMS: atom_id res chain seq x y z
N MET A 1 -27.01 26.64 -6.71
CA MET A 1 -26.14 25.49 -7.05
C MET A 1 -25.76 24.82 -5.74
N PHE A 2 -26.13 23.55 -5.55
CA PHE A 2 -25.75 22.78 -4.36
C PHE A 2 -24.46 22.02 -4.68
N VAL A 3 -23.49 22.10 -3.79
CA VAL A 3 -22.20 21.41 -3.92
C VAL A 3 -22.06 20.49 -2.72
N ASP A 4 -21.77 19.22 -2.97
CA ASP A 4 -21.47 18.25 -1.92
C ASP A 4 -19.96 18.33 -1.60
N GLU A 5 -19.62 18.46 -0.33
CA GLU A 5 -18.24 18.55 0.15
C GLU A 5 -18.03 17.59 1.32
N VAL A 6 -16.90 16.89 1.30
CA VAL A 6 -16.47 15.96 2.36
C VAL A 6 -14.97 16.07 2.58
N ARG A 7 -14.53 15.89 3.83
CA ARG A 7 -13.13 15.77 4.18
C ARG A 7 -12.84 14.32 4.59
N ILE A 8 -11.85 13.72 3.93
CA ILE A 8 -11.37 12.37 4.19
C ILE A 8 -9.88 12.39 4.51
N HIS A 9 -9.44 11.40 5.26
CA HIS A 9 -8.04 11.12 5.56
C HIS A 9 -7.57 9.96 4.68
N ILE A 10 -6.49 10.23 3.95
CA ILE A 10 -5.91 9.29 3.00
C ILE A 10 -4.48 9.01 3.44
N LYS A 11 -4.11 7.73 3.42
CA LYS A 11 -2.75 7.31 3.73
C LYS A 11 -2.34 6.17 2.80
N ALA A 12 -1.27 6.39 2.04
CA ALA A 12 -0.64 5.32 1.27
C ALA A 12 0.02 4.30 2.20
N GLY A 13 0.20 3.08 1.69
CA GLY A 13 0.93 2.04 2.37
C GLY A 13 2.38 2.45 2.57
N ARG A 14 2.94 2.14 3.74
CA ARG A 14 4.38 2.28 3.96
C ARG A 14 5.12 1.20 3.16
N GLY A 15 6.25 1.56 2.54
CA GLY A 15 7.17 0.57 1.98
C GLY A 15 7.74 -0.35 3.05
N GLY A 16 7.92 -1.62 2.72
CA GLY A 16 8.57 -2.60 3.59
C GLY A 16 10.06 -2.27 3.73
N ASP A 17 10.63 -2.64 4.88
CA ASP A 17 12.06 -2.49 5.11
C ASP A 17 12.83 -3.65 4.43
N GLY A 18 14.03 -3.38 3.91
CA GLY A 18 14.94 -4.41 3.40
C GLY A 18 15.55 -5.24 4.52
N ALA A 19 15.92 -6.48 4.24
CA ALA A 19 16.58 -7.35 5.20
C ALA A 19 18.11 -7.22 5.13
N CYS A 20 18.76 -7.21 6.29
CA CYS A 20 20.21 -7.41 6.38
C CYS A 20 20.46 -8.85 6.84
N SER A 21 20.76 -9.75 5.90
CA SER A 21 20.98 -11.18 6.14
C SER A 21 22.24 -11.68 5.42
N PHE A 22 22.83 -12.75 5.95
CA PHE A 22 23.94 -13.47 5.34
C PHE A 22 23.63 -14.97 5.31
N ARG A 23 24.02 -15.64 4.22
CA ARG A 23 23.87 -17.09 4.07
C ARG A 23 24.65 -17.84 5.14
N ARG A 24 24.02 -18.87 5.73
CA ARG A 24 24.64 -19.75 6.72
C ARG A 24 24.48 -21.19 6.30
N GLU A 25 25.61 -21.82 5.94
CA GLU A 25 25.67 -23.22 5.56
C GLU A 25 26.77 -23.91 6.37
N LYS A 26 26.55 -25.19 6.75
CA LYS A 26 27.40 -25.92 7.71
C LYS A 26 28.88 -25.97 7.33
N PHE A 27 29.21 -25.91 6.04
CA PHE A 27 30.58 -25.99 5.53
C PHE A 27 31.05 -24.70 4.83
N VAL A 28 30.31 -23.60 4.96
CA VAL A 28 30.65 -22.30 4.38
C VAL A 28 30.87 -21.29 5.52
N PRO A 29 32.12 -21.00 5.91
CA PRO A 29 32.41 -20.17 7.08
C PRO A 29 32.01 -18.69 6.90
N ARG A 30 31.92 -18.20 5.66
CA ARG A 30 31.47 -16.84 5.31
C ARG A 30 30.55 -16.89 4.10
N GLY A 31 29.25 -17.06 4.34
CA GLY A 31 28.26 -16.90 3.27
C GLY A 31 28.12 -15.44 2.85
N GLY A 32 27.83 -15.22 1.57
CA GLY A 32 27.56 -13.88 1.06
C GLY A 32 26.26 -13.27 1.63
N PRO A 33 26.05 -11.96 1.44
CA PRO A 33 24.79 -11.31 1.81
C PRO A 33 23.62 -11.93 1.03
N ASP A 34 22.50 -12.14 1.71
CA ASP A 34 21.27 -12.69 1.15
C ASP A 34 20.00 -12.04 1.68
N GLY A 35 20.10 -10.78 2.08
CA GLY A 35 18.95 -9.97 2.41
C GLY A 35 18.15 -9.61 1.15
N GLY A 36 16.85 -9.88 1.16
CA GLY A 36 15.92 -9.39 0.14
C GLY A 36 15.43 -7.96 0.41
N ASP A 37 14.92 -7.33 -0.64
CA ASP A 37 14.36 -5.98 -0.58
C ASP A 37 12.97 -5.97 0.09
N GLY A 38 12.57 -4.81 0.62
CA GLY A 38 11.20 -4.61 1.09
C GLY A 38 10.23 -4.38 -0.07
N GLY A 39 8.99 -4.83 0.10
CA GLY A 39 7.92 -4.62 -0.88
C GLY A 39 7.40 -3.19 -0.91
N HIS A 40 6.86 -2.74 -2.03
CA HIS A 40 6.22 -1.43 -2.11
C HIS A 40 4.96 -1.36 -1.24
N GLY A 41 4.67 -0.20 -0.67
CA GLY A 41 3.37 0.06 -0.05
C GLY A 41 2.29 0.21 -1.10
N GLY A 42 1.05 -0.16 -0.75
CA GLY A 42 -0.09 0.02 -1.63
C GLY A 42 -0.43 1.51 -1.82
N ASN A 43 -1.04 1.82 -2.97
CA ASN A 43 -1.52 3.14 -3.31
C ASN A 43 -2.97 3.33 -2.86
N VAL A 44 -3.37 4.59 -2.71
CA VAL A 44 -4.80 4.95 -2.66
C VAL A 44 -5.18 5.54 -4.01
N VAL A 45 -6.12 4.90 -4.69
CA VAL A 45 -6.51 5.22 -6.06
C VAL A 45 -7.95 5.69 -6.06
N PHE A 46 -8.22 6.84 -6.66
CA PHE A 46 -9.57 7.31 -6.89
C PHE A 46 -10.08 6.83 -8.24
N GLU A 47 -11.25 6.19 -8.24
CA GLU A 47 -11.91 5.72 -9.45
C GLU A 47 -13.25 6.44 -9.64
N ALA A 48 -13.37 7.19 -10.73
CA ALA A 48 -14.63 7.85 -11.06
C ALA A 48 -15.64 6.84 -11.59
N SER A 49 -16.80 6.73 -10.94
CA SER A 49 -17.88 5.80 -11.26
C SER A 49 -19.17 6.56 -11.61
N PRO A 50 -19.79 6.29 -12.77
CA PRO A 50 -21.06 6.89 -13.15
C PRO A 50 -22.26 6.35 -12.35
N ARG A 51 -22.05 5.30 -11.54
CA ARG A 51 -23.08 4.70 -10.70
C ARG A 51 -23.25 5.42 -9.37
N MET A 52 -22.32 6.30 -9.01
CA MET A 52 -22.36 7.07 -7.78
C MET A 52 -22.79 8.50 -8.08
N THR A 53 -23.71 9.02 -7.26
CA THR A 53 -24.31 10.34 -7.43
C THR A 53 -24.02 11.30 -6.28
N THR A 54 -23.55 10.80 -5.13
CA THR A 54 -23.30 11.61 -3.92
C THR A 54 -22.00 11.20 -3.23
N LEU A 55 -21.45 12.07 -2.37
CA LEU A 55 -20.27 11.78 -1.54
C LEU A 55 -20.66 11.24 -0.15
N LEU A 56 -21.91 10.80 0.02
CA LEU A 56 -22.44 10.38 1.31
C LEU A 56 -21.68 9.21 1.93
N ASP A 57 -21.24 8.25 1.11
CA ASP A 57 -20.48 7.09 1.57
C ASP A 57 -19.14 7.49 2.22
N LEU A 58 -18.47 8.50 1.65
CA LEU A 58 -17.22 9.07 2.15
C LEU A 58 -17.42 9.87 3.45
N ARG A 59 -18.65 10.29 3.76
CA ARG A 59 -18.95 10.93 5.06
C ARG A 59 -18.96 9.91 6.19
N TYR A 60 -19.42 8.69 5.94
CA TYR A 60 -19.44 7.62 6.93
C TYR A 60 -18.07 6.97 7.07
N GLN A 61 -17.40 6.68 5.96
CA GLN A 61 -16.04 6.15 5.96
C GLN A 61 -15.02 7.24 5.61
N LYS A 62 -14.44 7.85 6.64
CA LYS A 62 -13.51 8.98 6.46
C LYS A 62 -12.04 8.58 6.32
N HIS A 63 -11.68 7.34 6.62
CA HIS A 63 -10.28 6.88 6.65
C HIS A 63 -10.05 5.82 5.59
N TYR A 64 -9.11 6.09 4.69
CA TYR A 64 -8.65 5.17 3.66
C TYR A 64 -7.14 4.99 3.78
N GLU A 65 -6.73 3.81 4.26
CA GLU A 65 -5.32 3.45 4.41
C GLU A 65 -5.01 2.23 3.54
N ALA A 66 -4.03 2.34 2.66
CA ALA A 66 -3.58 1.24 1.83
C ALA A 66 -2.63 0.28 2.58
N GLU A 67 -2.53 -0.97 2.12
CA GLU A 67 -1.75 -1.99 2.82
C GLU A 67 -0.24 -1.64 2.78
N ALA A 68 0.46 -1.84 3.90
CA ALA A 68 1.92 -1.71 3.91
C ALA A 68 2.59 -2.84 3.12
N GLY A 69 3.71 -2.53 2.47
CA GLY A 69 4.59 -3.52 1.86
C GLY A 69 5.20 -4.42 2.93
N ARG A 70 5.41 -5.70 2.60
CA ARG A 70 6.07 -6.64 3.50
C ARG A 70 7.58 -6.38 3.53
N GLN A 71 8.20 -6.63 4.68
CA GLN A 71 9.66 -6.61 4.78
C GLN A 71 10.31 -7.69 3.91
N GLY A 72 11.56 -7.46 3.50
CA GLY A 72 12.39 -8.49 2.91
C GLY A 72 12.77 -9.58 3.92
N GLY A 73 13.22 -10.73 3.42
CA GLY A 73 13.67 -11.87 4.20
C GLY A 73 15.07 -12.33 3.82
N ALA A 74 15.54 -13.40 4.47
CA ALA A 74 16.78 -14.10 4.10
C ALA A 74 16.63 -14.82 2.74
N ALA A 75 17.72 -15.40 2.25
CA ALA A 75 17.76 -16.13 0.98
C ALA A 75 17.27 -15.30 -0.24
N ASN A 76 17.57 -14.01 -0.26
CA ASN A 76 17.15 -13.04 -1.29
C ASN A 76 15.62 -12.97 -1.45
N CYS A 77 14.87 -13.21 -0.38
CA CYS A 77 13.42 -13.17 -0.41
C CYS A 77 12.91 -11.72 -0.36
N SER A 78 12.49 -11.16 -1.49
CA SER A 78 11.89 -9.83 -1.52
C SER A 78 10.47 -9.81 -0.93
N GLY A 79 10.15 -8.74 -0.22
CA GLY A 79 8.84 -8.52 0.37
C GLY A 79 7.75 -8.29 -0.68
N ARG A 80 6.55 -8.81 -0.41
CA ARG A 80 5.36 -8.59 -1.24
C ARG A 80 4.90 -7.13 -1.18
N THR A 81 4.50 -6.58 -2.33
CA THR A 81 3.81 -5.30 -2.43
C THR A 81 2.47 -5.33 -1.69
N GLY A 82 2.17 -4.27 -0.95
CA GLY A 82 0.87 -4.09 -0.30
C GLY A 82 -0.25 -3.87 -1.31
N ALA A 83 -1.45 -4.35 -1.01
CA ALA A 83 -2.64 -4.10 -1.80
C ALA A 83 -3.04 -2.61 -1.82
N ASP A 84 -3.40 -2.14 -3.02
CA ASP A 84 -3.98 -0.82 -3.23
C ASP A 84 -5.40 -0.74 -2.65
N VAL A 85 -5.81 0.46 -2.28
CA VAL A 85 -7.19 0.77 -1.90
C VAL A 85 -7.80 1.64 -2.98
N VAL A 86 -8.89 1.16 -3.57
CA VAL A 86 -9.67 1.90 -4.57
C VAL A 86 -10.84 2.58 -3.88
N VAL A 87 -10.94 3.90 -4.05
CA VAL A 87 -12.02 4.73 -3.53
C VAL A 87 -12.85 5.21 -4.71
N ALA A 88 -14.07 4.69 -4.81
CA ALA A 88 -14.99 5.09 -5.87
C ALA A 88 -15.59 6.47 -5.58
N LEU A 89 -15.62 7.34 -6.59
CA LEU A 89 -16.16 8.70 -6.52
C LEU A 89 -17.18 8.94 -7.65
N PRO A 90 -18.18 9.80 -7.47
CA PRO A 90 -19.00 10.30 -8.57
C PRO A 90 -18.17 10.97 -9.68
N VAL A 91 -18.65 10.87 -10.92
CA VAL A 91 -18.05 11.63 -12.03
C VAL A 91 -18.22 13.14 -11.78
N GLY A 92 -17.15 13.90 -11.95
CA GLY A 92 -17.16 15.35 -11.74
C GLY A 92 -16.80 15.81 -10.32
N THR A 93 -16.36 14.90 -9.44
CA THR A 93 -15.72 15.26 -8.17
C THR A 93 -14.35 15.92 -8.43
N VAL A 94 -14.06 17.00 -7.70
CA VAL A 94 -12.83 17.81 -7.78
C VAL A 94 -12.21 17.93 -6.40
#